data_AF-A0AAW8FZ36-F1
#
_entry.id   AF-A0AAW8FZ36-F1
#
_cell.length_a   1.000
_cell.length_b   1.000
_cell.length_c   1.000
_cell.angle_alpha   90.00
_cell.angle_beta   90.00
_cell.angle_gamma   90.00
#
_symmetry.space_group_name_H-M   'P 1'
#
loop_
_entity.id
_entity.type
_entity.pdbx_description
1 polymer ?
#
loop_
_entity_poly.entity_id
_entity_poly.type
_entity_poly.pdbx_seq_one_letter_code
_entity_poly.pdbx_strand_id
1 'polypeptide(L)' 'MKNLKKLTREAQKTINGGARNKCIDHSDCVVGWCCNRMCVAQACLEA' A
#
# COMPACT_ATOMS: atom_id res chain seq x y z
N MET A 1 -20.70 -5.31 19.48
CA MET A 1 -19.37 -5.15 18.85
C MET A 1 -18.81 -3.77 19.19
N LYS A 2 -17.94 -3.64 20.20
CA LYS A 2 -17.34 -2.34 20.56
C LYS A 2 -15.95 -2.55 21.19
N ASN A 3 -14.92 -2.79 20.38
CA ASN A 3 -13.52 -2.82 20.87
C ASN A 3 -12.51 -2.37 19.80
N LEU A 4 -12.89 -1.42 18.94
CA LEU A 4 -11.90 -0.77 18.07
C LEU A 4 -11.16 0.29 18.91
N LYS A 5 -9.93 -0.01 19.32
CA LYS A 5 -9.03 0.96 19.95
C LYS A 5 -8.81 2.13 18.98
N LYS A 6 -9.20 3.34 19.37
CA LYS A 6 -8.84 4.55 18.62
C LYS A 6 -7.34 4.76 18.74
N LEU A 7 -6.64 4.71 17.61
CA LEU A 7 -5.22 5.04 17.52
C LEU A 7 -5.03 6.55 17.61
N THR A 8 -3.97 6.96 18.29
CA THR A 8 -3.55 8.36 18.31
C THR A 8 -2.92 8.73 16.97
N ARG A 9 -2.90 10.03 16.61
CA ARG A 9 -2.30 10.49 15.35
C ARG A 9 -0.83 10.08 15.22
N GLU A 10 -0.07 10.09 16.31
CA GLU A 10 1.31 9.63 16.33
C GLU A 10 1.43 8.13 16.11
N ALA A 11 0.56 7.33 16.74
CA ALA A 11 0.53 5.88 16.50
C ALA A 11 0.10 5.55 15.07
N GLN A 12 -0.71 6.38 14.42
CA GLN A 12 -1.08 6.18 13.02
C GLN A 12 0.07 6.43 12.04
N LYS A 13 1.02 7.32 12.38
CA LYS A 13 2.21 7.57 11.55
C LYS A 13 3.15 6.36 11.51
N THR A 14 3.20 5.57 12.58
CA THR A 14 4.03 4.35 12.66
C THR A 14 3.35 3.11 12.09
N ILE A 15 2.07 3.21 11.74
CA ILE A 15 1.37 2.17 10.98
C ILE A 15 1.87 2.24 9.54
N ASN A 16 2.93 1.48 9.28
CA ASN A 16 3.28 1.08 7.93
C ASN A 16 2.18 0.12 7.46
N GLY A 17 1.15 0.69 6.82
CA GLY A 17 0.00 -0.05 6.31
C GLY A 17 0.43 -1.33 5.59
N GLY A 18 -0.20 -2.44 5.96
CA GLY A 18 0.24 -3.81 5.67
C GLY A 18 0.62 -4.07 4.23
N ALA A 19 1.62 -4.95 4.10
CA ALA A 19 2.33 -5.36 2.89
C ALA A 19 2.93 -4.19 2.08
N ARG A 20 4.24 -4.29 1.81
CA ARG A 20 5.02 -3.38 0.97
C ARG A 20 4.63 -3.51 -0.52
N ASN A 21 3.34 -3.67 -0.78
CA ASN A 21 2.74 -3.68 -2.11
C ASN A 21 2.42 -2.26 -2.55
N LYS A 22 2.79 -1.21 -1.79
CA LYS A 22 2.65 0.17 -2.26
C LYS A 22 3.86 0.54 -3.11
N CYS A 23 3.59 1.29 -4.17
CA CYS A 23 4.60 1.75 -5.11
C CYS A 23 4.24 3.16 -5.59
N ILE A 24 5.23 3.92 -6.02
CA ILE A 24 5.11 5.19 -6.73
C ILE A 24 5.43 4.95 -8.21
N ASP A 25 6.46 4.17 -8.48
CA ASP A 25 6.88 3.76 -9.81
C ASP A 25 6.89 2.23 -9.96
N HIS A 26 7.02 1.72 -11.19
CA HIS A 26 7.09 0.28 -11.42
C HIS A 26 8.36 -0.36 -10.84
N SER A 27 9.45 0.38 -10.65
CA SER A 27 10.70 -0.13 -10.06
C SER A 27 10.62 -0.38 -8.55
N ASP A 28 9.65 0.24 -7.86
CA ASP A 28 9.34 -0.04 -6.46
C ASP A 28 8.78 -1.46 -6.26
N CYS A 29 8.28 -2.09 -7.33
CA CYS A 29 7.74 -3.43 -7.30
C CYS A 29 8.82 -4.46 -7.61
N VAL A 30 9.11 -5.34 -6.63
CA VAL A 30 10.06 -6.46 -6.79
C VAL A 30 9.64 -7.39 -7.94
N VAL A 31 8.33 -7.59 -8.11
CA VAL A 31 7.72 -8.34 -9.22
C VAL A 31 6.39 -7.67 -9.59
N GLY A 32 6.14 -7.50 -10.89
CA GLY A 32 4.89 -6.95 -11.41
C GLY A 32 4.98 -5.47 -11.78
N TRP A 33 3.84 -4.78 -11.77
CA TRP A 33 3.68 -3.39 -12.20
C TRP A 33 3.05 -2.56 -11.09
N CYS A 34 3.52 -1.33 -10.95
CA CYS A 34 2.85 -0.35 -10.10
C CYS A 34 1.58 0.20 -10.75
N CYS A 35 0.43 -0.09 -10.14
CA CYS A 35 -0.89 0.32 -10.62
C CYS A 35 -1.71 0.86 -9.45
N ASN A 36 -2.26 2.08 -9.55
CA ASN A 36 -3.02 2.71 -8.46
C ASN A 36 -2.27 2.75 -7.11
N ARG A 37 -0.95 2.98 -7.17
CA ARG A 37 -0.04 2.91 -6.01
C ARG A 37 0.01 1.53 -5.34
N MET A 38 -0.28 0.47 -6.10
CA MET A 38 -0.12 -0.91 -5.67
C MET A 38 0.61 -1.79 -6.69
N CYS A 39 1.53 -2.62 -6.22
CA CYS A 39 2.19 -3.65 -7.02
C CYS A 39 1.20 -4.77 -7.33
N VAL A 40 0.97 -5.00 -8.62
CA VAL A 40 0.12 -6.06 -9.14
C VAL A 40 0.90 -6.92 -10.11
N ALA A 41 0.58 -8.22 -10.21
CA ALA A 41 1.34 -9.14 -11.04
C ALA A 41 1.17 -8.91 -12.55
N GLN A 42 0.10 -8.25 -12.98
CA GLN A 42 -0.25 -7.98 -14.38
C GLN A 42 -0.12 -6.50 -14.71
N ALA A 43 0.29 -6.17 -15.94
CA ALA A 43 0.34 -4.79 -16.39
C ALA A 43 -1.06 -4.16 -16.36
N CYS A 44 -1.16 -2.96 -15.79
CA CYS A 44 -2.36 -2.14 -15.95
C CYS A 44 -2.25 -1.39 -17.28
N LEU A 45 -3.36 -1.35 -18.02
CA LEU A 45 -3.52 -0.41 -19.12
C LEU A 45 -3.63 0.98 -18.50
N GLU A 46 -2.54 1.73 -18.49
CA GLU A 46 -2.58 3.15 -18.19
C GLU A 46 -3.36 3.83 -19.32
N ALA A 47 -4.57 4.30 -19.01
CA ALA A 47 -5.43 5.04 -19.93
C ALA A 47 -5.03 6.51 -19.98
#